data_AF-K1WYU1-F1
#
_entry.id   AF-K1WYU1-F1
#
_cell.length_a   1.000
_cell.length_b   1.000
_cell.length_c   1.000
_cell.angle_alpha   90.00
_cell.angle_beta   90.00
_cell.angle_gamma   90.00
#
_symmetry.space_group_name_H-M   'P 1'
#
loop_
_entity.id
_entity.type
_entity.pdbx_description
1 polymer ?
#
loop_
_entity_poly.entity_id
_entity_poly.type
_entity_poly.pdbx_seq_one_letter_code
_entity_poly.pdbx_strand_id
1 'polypeptide(L)'
;LRACFNAKGYRLNREVLLSFYDASSKSKKELRAKIITQSIESLIDHELLVGYGLRTPHKWFITEIKLTDVGLKRTRKLLGEQLKLPIK
;
A
#
# COMPACT_ATOMS: atom_id res chain seq x y z
N LEU A 1 1.51 -3.10 -1.92
CA LEU A 1 1.84 -2.70 -3.32
C LEU A 1 0.80 -3.17 -4.33
N ARG A 2 0.48 -4.48 -4.46
CA ARG A 2 -0.52 -5.00 -5.43
C ARG A 2 -1.91 -4.34 -5.31
N ALA A 3 -2.43 -4.16 -4.10
CA ALA A 3 -3.71 -3.47 -3.89
C ALA A 3 -3.72 -2.04 -4.46
N CYS A 4 -2.64 -1.28 -4.24
CA CYS A 4 -2.49 0.07 -4.79
C CYS A 4 -2.28 0.07 -6.31
N PHE A 5 -1.63 -0.96 -6.86
CA PHE A 5 -1.48 -1.14 -8.31
C PHE A 5 -2.82 -1.38 -8.99
N ASN A 6 -3.65 -2.24 -8.41
CA ASN A 6 -5.00 -2.53 -8.91
C ASN A 6 -5.93 -1.31 -8.82
N ALA A 7 -5.68 -0.41 -7.86
CA ALA A 7 -6.38 0.86 -7.76
C ALA A 7 -6.02 1.85 -8.88
N LYS A 8 -5.23 1.49 -9.89
CA LYS A 8 -4.97 2.29 -11.12
C LYS A 8 -4.59 3.78 -10.85
N GLY A 9 -3.88 4.05 -9.76
CA GLY A 9 -3.45 5.41 -9.40
C GLY A 9 -4.45 6.20 -8.55
N TYR A 10 -5.59 5.62 -8.19
CA TYR A 10 -6.43 6.11 -7.10
C TYR A 10 -5.77 5.91 -5.75
N ARG A 11 -6.17 6.73 -4.78
CA ARG A 11 -5.77 6.59 -3.38
C ARG A 11 -6.50 5.39 -2.79
N LEU A 12 -5.77 4.59 -2.01
CA LEU A 12 -6.32 3.43 -1.31
C LEU A 12 -6.41 3.76 0.18
N ASN A 13 -7.60 3.59 0.76
CA ASN A 13 -7.76 3.66 2.21
C ASN A 13 -7.01 2.49 2.88
N ARG A 14 -6.24 2.78 3.92
CA ARG A 14 -5.49 1.78 4.69
C ARG A 14 -6.36 0.69 5.32
N GLU A 15 -7.64 0.95 5.56
CA GLU A 15 -8.59 -0.04 6.09
C GLU A 15 -8.75 -1.24 5.17
N VAL A 16 -8.59 -1.04 3.86
CA VAL A 16 -8.57 -2.13 2.87
C VAL A 16 -7.40 -3.09 3.11
N LEU A 17 -6.26 -2.58 3.62
CA LEU A 17 -5.14 -3.44 4.00
C LEU A 17 -5.43 -4.19 5.29
N LEU A 18 -6.10 -3.56 6.26
CA LEU A 18 -6.48 -4.20 7.52
C LEU A 18 -7.43 -5.37 7.27
N SER A 19 -8.48 -5.17 6.47
CA SER A 19 -9.47 -6.19 6.16
C SER A 19 -8.87 -7.38 5.41
N PHE A 20 -7.87 -7.15 4.54
CA PHE A 20 -7.14 -8.23 3.86
C PHE A 20 -6.45 -9.19 4.86
N TYR A 21 -5.90 -8.65 5.94
CA TYR A 21 -5.26 -9.44 7.00
C TYR A 21 -6.23 -9.86 8.13
N ASP A 22 -7.50 -9.46 8.06
CA ASP A 22 -8.55 -9.94 8.98
C ASP A 22 -8.94 -11.39 8.72
N ALA A 23 -9.00 -11.81 7.45
CA ALA A 23 -9.40 -13.17 7.10
C ALA A 23 -8.32 -14.24 7.37
N SER A 24 -7.04 -13.86 7.51
CA SER A 24 -5.91 -14.79 7.44
C SER A 24 -5.07 -14.88 8.72
N SER A 25 -5.32 -14.05 9.73
CA SER A 25 -4.42 -13.92 10.89
C SER A 25 -5.12 -14.18 12.23
N LYS A 26 -4.52 -15.03 13.06
CA LYS A 26 -4.89 -15.26 14.47
C LYS A 26 -4.45 -14.13 15.42
N SER A 27 -3.76 -13.09 14.91
CA SER A 27 -3.17 -12.04 15.74
C SER A 27 -4.17 -10.94 16.11
N LYS A 28 -3.93 -10.25 17.23
CA LYS A 28 -4.77 -9.14 17.71
C LYS A 28 -4.83 -7.99 16.70
N LYS A 29 -5.98 -7.32 16.60
CA LYS A 29 -6.22 -6.21 15.67
C LYS A 29 -5.21 -5.07 15.80
N GLU A 30 -4.84 -4.71 17.03
CA GLU A 30 -3.87 -3.64 17.32
C GLU A 30 -2.47 -3.94 16.77
N LEU A 31 -2.00 -5.18 16.95
CA LEU A 31 -0.69 -5.61 16.46
C LEU A 31 -0.64 -5.53 14.93
N ARG A 32 -1.71 -5.94 14.26
CA ARG A 32 -1.84 -5.85 12.79
C ARG A 32 -1.83 -4.41 12.31
N ALA A 33 -2.58 -3.53 12.97
CA ALA A 33 -2.57 -2.11 12.67
C ALA A 33 -1.17 -1.49 12.82
N LYS A 34 -0.42 -1.89 13.85
CA LYS A 34 0.97 -1.48 14.04
C LYS A 34 1.87 -1.97 12.91
N ILE A 35 1.82 -3.26 12.57
CA ILE A 35 2.62 -3.86 11.49
C ILE A 35 2.33 -3.17 10.14
N ILE A 36 1.05 -2.96 9.82
CA ILE A 36 0.65 -2.26 8.59
C ILE A 36 1.16 -0.83 8.57
N THR A 37 1.10 -0.11 9.70
CA THR A 37 1.65 1.26 9.80
C THR A 37 3.14 1.27 9.50
N GLN A 38 3.92 0.42 10.17
CA GLN A 38 5.37 0.33 9.98
C GLN A 38 5.73 -0.06 8.54
N SER A 39 4.93 -0.94 7.93
CA SER A 39 5.13 -1.34 6.54
C SER A 39 4.84 -0.19 5.57
N ILE A 40 3.80 0.61 5.82
CA ILE A 40 3.50 1.80 5.02
C ILE A 40 4.61 2.83 5.15
N GLU A 41 5.04 3.13 6.39
CA GLU A 41 6.12 4.08 6.67
C GLU A 41 7.41 3.67 5.95
N SER A 42 7.85 2.42 6.10
CA SER A 42 9.02 1.90 5.40
C SER A 42 8.90 1.99 3.86
N LEU A 43 7.71 1.72 3.29
CA LEU A 43 7.49 1.85 1.85
C LEU A 43 7.49 3.31 1.38
N ILE A 44 7.10 4.26 2.23
CA ILE A 44 7.22 5.70 1.96
C ILE A 44 8.68 6.12 2.02
N ASP A 45 9.43 5.66 3.02
CA ASP A 45 10.87 5.93 3.16
C ASP A 45 11.68 5.40 1.96
N HIS A 46 11.22 4.32 1.34
CA HIS A 46 11.78 3.77 0.09
C HIS A 46 11.23 4.43 -1.19
N GLU A 47 10.50 5.53 -1.08
CA GLU A 47 9.90 6.28 -2.19
C GLU A 47 8.95 5.45 -3.06
N LEU A 48 8.41 4.35 -2.54
CA LEU A 48 7.50 3.46 -3.29
C LEU A 48 6.04 3.86 -3.11
N LEU A 49 5.72 4.55 -2.02
CA LEU A 49 4.39 5.04 -1.70
C LEU A 49 4.40 6.52 -1.33
N VAL A 50 3.25 7.17 -1.53
CA VAL A 50 2.90 8.46 -0.94
C VAL A 50 1.75 8.23 0.04
N GLY A 51 1.93 8.67 1.29
CA GLY A 51 0.88 8.71 2.28
C GLY A 51 0.10 10.02 2.24
N TYR A 52 -1.21 9.95 2.45
CA TYR A 52 -2.11 11.09 2.65
C TYR A 52 -2.79 10.93 4.00
N GLY A 53 -2.98 12.06 4.69
CA GLY A 53 -3.67 12.08 5.97
C GLY A 53 -3.28 13.28 6.81
N LEU A 54 -3.60 13.22 8.11
CA LEU A 54 -3.45 14.34 9.03
C LEU A 54 -2.08 14.33 9.70
N ARG A 55 -1.28 15.38 9.50
CA ARG A 55 -0.09 15.62 10.31
C ARG A 55 -0.47 16.42 11.54
N THR A 56 -0.36 15.78 12.71
CA THR A 56 -0.42 16.46 14.02
C THR A 56 1.00 16.79 14.47
N PRO A 57 1.21 17.62 15.52
CA PRO A 57 2.55 17.90 16.05
C PRO A 57 3.31 16.61 16.43
N HIS A 58 2.63 15.66 17.05
CA HIS A 58 3.25 14.45 17.58
C HIS A 58 3.37 13.31 16.57
N LYS A 59 2.43 13.21 15.62
CA LYS A 59 2.36 12.05 14.73
C LYS A 59 1.75 12.37 13.37
N TRP A 60 2.15 11.63 12.36
CA TRP A 60 1.48 11.60 11.06
C TRP A 60 0.47 10.44 10.99
N PHE A 61 -0.81 10.78 10.85
CA PHE A 61 -1.89 9.82 10.72
C PHE A 61 -2.20 9.60 9.24
N ILE A 62 -1.53 8.60 8.65
CA ILE A 62 -1.77 8.20 7.27
C ILE A 62 -3.10 7.45 7.19
N THR A 63 -4.02 7.94 6.37
CA THR A 63 -5.35 7.37 6.11
C THR A 63 -5.43 6.73 4.73
N GLU A 64 -4.80 7.36 3.74
CA GLU A 64 -4.77 6.88 2.36
C GLU A 64 -3.34 6.74 1.87
N ILE A 65 -3.12 5.83 0.93
CA ILE A 65 -1.83 5.60 0.30
C ILE A 65 -1.97 5.48 -1.22
N LYS A 66 -0.95 5.90 -1.96
CA LYS A 66 -0.85 5.77 -3.42
C LYS A 66 0.55 5.34 -3.83
N LEU A 67 0.68 4.61 -4.94
CA LEU A 67 1.99 4.35 -5.54
C LEU A 67 2.59 5.64 -6.13
N THR A 68 3.89 5.83 -5.92
CA THR A 68 4.70 6.76 -6.72
C THR A 68 4.98 6.17 -8.11
N ASP A 69 5.55 6.97 -9.01
CA ASP A 69 6.00 6.45 -10.31
C ASP A 69 7.13 5.42 -10.17
N VAL A 70 8.03 5.62 -9.20
CA VAL A 70 9.09 4.65 -8.85
C VAL A 70 8.47 3.36 -8.32
N GLY A 71 7.53 3.48 -7.39
CA GLY A 71 6.76 2.37 -6.83
C GLY A 71 5.97 1.61 -7.88
N LEU A 72 5.39 2.31 -8.85
CA LEU A 72 4.68 1.72 -9.97
C LEU A 72 5.61 0.89 -10.84
N LYS A 73 6.75 1.44 -11.27
CA LYS A 73 7.75 0.72 -12.07
C LYS A 73 8.26 -0.52 -11.34
N ARG A 74 8.58 -0.40 -10.05
CA ARG A 74 9.07 -1.52 -9.24
C ARG A 74 7.99 -2.58 -9.04
N THR A 75 6.74 -2.17 -8.81
CA THR A 75 5.62 -3.10 -8.68
C THR A 75 5.35 -3.85 -9.99
N ARG A 76 5.43 -3.18 -11.14
CA ARG A 76 5.32 -3.84 -12.46
C ARG A 76 6.40 -4.91 -12.65
N LYS A 77 7.65 -4.60 -12.30
CA LYS A 77 8.75 -5.58 -12.34
C LYS A 77 8.50 -6.77 -11.39
N LEU A 78 8.06 -6.50 -10.15
CA LEU A 78 7.79 -7.53 -9.14
C LEU A 78 6.60 -8.42 -9.51
N LEU A 79 5.58 -7.87 -10.17
CA LEU A 79 4.43 -8.62 -10.67
C LEU A 79 4.76 -9.42 -11.95
N GLY A 80 6.00 -9.32 -12.44
CA GLY A 80 6.48 -9.97 -13.65
C GLY A 80 5.86 -9.32 -14.87
N GLU A 81 6.60 -8.50 -15.60
CA GLU A 81 6.17 -8.05 -16.93
C GLU A 81 5.93 -9.25 -17.86
N GLN A 82 4.70 -9.76 -17.85
CA GLN A 82 3.93 -10.03 -19.05
C GLN A 82 2.52 -9.45 -18.89
N LEU A 83 2.33 -8.24 -19.42
CA LEU A 83 1.05 -7.76 -19.94
C LEU A 83 1.09 -7.85 -21.47
N LYS A 84 1.11 -9.08 -22.00
CA LYS A 84 0.77 -9.35 -23.40
C LYS A 84 -0.13 -10.57 -23.45
N LEU A 85 -1.36 -10.34 -23.89
CA LEU A 85 -1.79 -10.87 -25.17
C LEU A 85 -2.57 -9.76 -25.89
N PRO A 86 -2.05 -9.18 -26.99
CA PRO A 86 -2.91 -8.56 -27.98
C PRO A 86 -3.64 -9.72 -28.67
N ILE A 87 -4.84 -10.05 -28.18
CA ILE A 87 -5.70 -10.98 -28.90
C ILE A 87 -6.23 -10.18 -30.10
N LYS A 88 -5.88 -10.64 -31.31
CA LYS A 88 -6.44 -10.14 -32.58
C LYS A 88 -7.94 -10.40 -32.64
#